data_AF-A0A5C7N5H0-F1
#
_entry.id   AF-A0A5C7N5H0-F1
#
_cell.length_a   1.000
_cell.length_b   1.000
_cell.length_c   1.000
_cell.angle_alpha   90.00
_cell.angle_beta   90.00
_cell.angle_gamma   90.00
#
_symmetry.space_group_name_H-M   'P 1'
#
loop_
_entity.id
_entity.type
_entity.pdbx_description
1 polymer ?
#
loop_
_entity_poly.entity_id
_entity_poly.type
_entity_poly.pdbx_seq_one_letter_code
_entity_poly.pdbx_strand_id
1 'polypeptide(L)'
;MWRHVWLIAANGLRRSVRDRSILIQAIAAPILIALVVGAAFGSGFSLNVTVGIRDADGSDISRQIAQGLTGAGGDGIAFSAVDTDPEAALDSGAYDAVIVLPRGLSDSVLSGQPAQLDVVGEATDPLAQSVAESVAAGVAANLQTARVTAVAASAVGVPDPGAAIQRAVTAPPPLTVEQGEVTGTFSVMAYFAPGVAMLFLFFIIGNGARSIIEERREGTLPRILAAPVSAGSVLLGKTVGVLIVGVVSMTLVWLVTWLGFGAYWGDPIGVFLVIVAAVVAIAGISLLITGLARTENQADALTTIVALLFAVAGGTFFYGASGVLSNLRLFTPN
;
A
#
# COMPACT_ATOMS: atom_id res chain seq x y z
N MET A 1 27.95 34.23 11.60
CA MET A 1 26.76 33.39 11.87
C MET A 1 26.86 32.04 11.16
N TRP A 2 26.86 31.98 9.82
CA TRP A 2 26.91 30.75 9.03
C TRP A 2 28.08 29.80 9.33
N ARG A 3 29.27 30.34 9.60
CA ARG A 3 30.43 29.52 10.01
C ARG A 3 30.16 28.72 11.30
N HIS A 4 29.45 29.31 12.27
CA HIS A 4 29.10 28.62 13.51
C HIS A 4 28.03 27.55 13.26
N VAL A 5 27.02 27.85 12.44
CA VAL A 5 25.98 26.88 12.02
C VAL A 5 26.63 25.64 11.40
N TRP A 6 27.53 25.82 10.43
CA TRP A 6 28.22 24.72 9.77
C TRP A 6 29.13 23.92 10.68
N LEU A 7 29.86 24.58 11.60
CA LEU A 7 30.72 23.88 12.56
C LEU A 7 29.91 23.02 13.53
N ILE A 8 28.76 23.53 13.98
CA ILE A 8 27.85 22.79 14.87
C ILE A 8 27.24 21.61 14.11
N ALA A 9 26.77 21.83 12.88
CA ALA A 9 26.26 20.78 12.03
C ALA A 9 27.33 19.68 11.79
N ALA A 10 28.53 20.06 11.36
CA ALA A 10 29.62 19.13 11.09
C ALA A 10 30.02 18.31 12.33
N ASN A 11 30.04 18.92 13.51
CA ASN A 11 30.29 18.20 14.76
C ASN A 11 29.16 17.21 15.08
N GLY A 12 27.90 17.61 14.88
CA GLY A 12 26.74 16.74 15.00
C GLY A 12 26.82 15.54 14.06
N LEU A 13 27.07 15.77 12.77
CA LEU A 13 27.27 14.71 11.78
C LEU A 13 28.40 13.74 12.19
N ARG A 14 29.53 14.27 12.67
CA ARG A 14 30.65 13.44 13.12
C ARG A 14 30.28 12.57 14.32
N ARG A 15 29.41 13.05 15.22
CA ARG A 15 28.87 12.23 16.32
C ARG A 15 27.92 11.17 15.80
N SER A 16 26.98 11.54 14.92
CA SER A 16 26.02 10.60 14.33
C SER A 16 26.70 9.45 13.58
N VAL A 17 27.77 9.72 12.83
CA VAL A 17 28.55 8.68 12.12
C VAL A 17 29.36 7.80 13.08
N ARG A 18 29.66 8.28 14.29
CA ARG A 18 30.37 7.50 15.31
C ARG A 18 29.44 6.69 16.20
N ASP A 19 28.18 7.12 16.30
CA ASP A 19 27.17 6.41 17.07
C ASP A 19 26.60 5.24 16.25
N ARG A 20 26.97 4.03 16.67
CA ARG A 20 26.51 2.79 16.03
C ARG A 20 25.00 2.62 16.11
N SER A 21 24.36 3.11 17.18
CA SER A 21 22.91 3.02 17.35
C SER A 21 22.19 3.84 16.28
N ILE A 22 22.65 5.08 16.05
CA ILE A 22 22.10 5.97 15.03
C ILE A 22 22.31 5.38 13.63
N LEU A 23 23.49 4.85 13.34
CA LEU A 23 23.76 4.24 12.03
C LEU A 23 22.90 2.99 11.78
N ILE A 24 22.73 2.12 12.78
CA ILE A 24 21.90 0.93 12.66
C ILE A 24 20.44 1.31 12.44
N GLN A 25 19.90 2.27 13.21
CA GLN A 25 18.52 2.72 13.05
C GLN A 25 18.30 3.47 11.73
N ALA A 26 19.27 4.27 11.29
CA ALA A 26 19.13 5.08 10.09
C ALA A 26 19.27 4.28 8.79
N ILE A 27 20.22 3.34 8.77
CA ILE A 27 20.60 2.64 7.54
C ILE A 27 20.16 1.19 7.60
N ALA A 28 20.54 0.46 8.65
CA ALA A 28 20.35 -0.99 8.68
C ALA A 28 18.87 -1.37 8.85
N ALA A 29 18.11 -0.69 9.72
CA ALA A 29 16.72 -1.08 9.99
C ALA A 29 15.76 -0.91 8.78
N PRO A 30 15.75 0.23 8.05
CA PRO A 30 14.92 0.35 6.85
C PRO A 30 15.32 -0.64 5.77
N ILE A 31 16.63 -0.83 5.55
CA ILE A 31 17.14 -1.76 4.53
C ILE A 31 16.82 -3.19 4.90
N LEU A 32 16.95 -3.58 6.18
CA LEU A 32 16.64 -4.93 6.63
C LEU A 32 15.15 -5.23 6.47
N ILE A 33 14.27 -4.30 6.81
CA ILE A 33 12.83 -4.48 6.58
C ILE A 33 12.52 -4.52 5.08
N ALA A 34 13.12 -3.63 4.28
CA ALA A 34 12.98 -3.69 2.83
C ALA A 34 13.49 -5.01 2.26
N LEU A 35 14.59 -5.57 2.79
CA LEU A 35 15.11 -6.90 2.42
C LEU A 35 14.16 -8.01 2.86
N VAL A 36 13.60 -7.95 4.07
CA VAL A 36 12.68 -8.97 4.58
C VAL A 36 11.39 -8.98 3.78
N VAL A 37 10.78 -7.81 3.56
CA VAL A 37 9.59 -7.69 2.74
C VAL A 37 9.94 -8.01 1.28
N GLY A 38 11.11 -7.59 0.79
CA GLY A 38 11.60 -7.92 -0.55
C GLY A 38 11.88 -9.41 -0.75
N ALA A 39 12.32 -10.13 0.27
CA ALA A 39 12.50 -11.57 0.22
C ALA A 39 11.16 -12.31 0.39
N ALA A 40 10.27 -11.79 1.23
CA ALA A 40 8.94 -12.35 1.44
C ALA A 40 8.02 -12.18 0.22
N PHE A 41 8.21 -11.11 -0.56
CA PHE A 41 7.31 -10.73 -1.66
C PHE A 41 7.98 -10.49 -3.02
N GLY A 42 9.32 -10.49 -3.11
CA GLY A 42 10.07 -10.04 -4.29
C GLY A 42 10.64 -11.14 -5.18
N SER A 43 10.44 -12.42 -4.86
CA SER A 43 10.68 -13.53 -5.79
C SER A 43 9.56 -13.62 -6.84
N GLY A 44 9.19 -12.48 -7.45
CA GLY A 44 7.92 -12.34 -8.15
C GLY A 44 6.77 -12.57 -7.18
N PHE A 45 5.98 -11.55 -6.91
CA PHE A 45 4.66 -11.77 -6.33
C PHE A 45 3.83 -12.50 -7.40
N SER A 46 4.02 -13.82 -7.55
CA SER A 46 3.03 -14.70 -8.13
C SER A 46 1.96 -14.81 -7.06
N LEU A 47 1.11 -13.79 -7.01
CA LEU A 47 -0.23 -13.93 -6.47
C LEU A 47 -0.76 -15.16 -7.17
N ASN A 48 -0.85 -16.31 -6.50
CA ASN A 48 -1.37 -17.56 -7.03
C ASN A 48 -2.67 -17.78 -6.25
N VAL A 49 -3.68 -17.01 -6.61
CA VAL A 49 -4.99 -17.10 -5.96
C VAL A 49 -5.80 -18.14 -6.71
N THR A 50 -6.20 -19.18 -6.00
CA THR A 50 -7.05 -20.24 -6.53
C THR A 50 -8.49 -19.95 -6.11
N VAL A 51 -9.30 -19.49 -7.06
CA VAL A 51 -10.72 -19.19 -6.84
C VAL A 51 -11.56 -20.39 -7.27
N GLY A 52 -12.28 -20.96 -6.32
CA GLY A 52 -13.27 -22.00 -6.56
C GLY A 52 -14.54 -21.44 -7.19
N ILE A 53 -15.15 -22.16 -8.13
CA ILE A 53 -16.44 -21.80 -8.71
C ILE A 53 -17.43 -22.91 -8.38
N ARG A 54 -18.43 -22.58 -7.56
CA ARG A 54 -19.51 -23.50 -7.20
C ARG A 54 -20.75 -23.20 -8.00
N ASP A 55 -21.10 -24.09 -8.93
CA ASP A 55 -22.35 -23.99 -9.70
C ASP A 55 -23.51 -24.68 -8.96
N ALA A 56 -24.28 -23.92 -8.18
CA ALA A 56 -25.46 -24.46 -7.49
C ALA A 56 -26.74 -24.40 -8.35
N ASP A 57 -26.73 -23.67 -9.47
CA ASP A 57 -27.87 -23.50 -10.40
C ASP A 57 -27.99 -24.69 -11.37
N GLY A 58 -26.86 -25.14 -11.92
CA GLY A 58 -26.76 -26.31 -12.82
C GLY A 58 -27.36 -26.08 -14.23
N SER A 59 -27.66 -24.83 -14.57
CA SER A 59 -28.25 -24.43 -15.85
C SER A 59 -27.21 -24.30 -16.97
N ASP A 60 -27.68 -24.07 -18.20
CA ASP A 60 -26.77 -23.80 -19.34
C ASP A 60 -26.07 -22.44 -19.22
N ILE A 61 -26.71 -21.43 -18.61
CA ILE A 61 -26.14 -20.08 -18.41
C ILE A 61 -25.04 -20.13 -17.33
N SER A 62 -25.31 -20.77 -16.21
CA SER A 62 -24.34 -20.93 -15.11
C SER A 62 -23.12 -21.76 -15.54
N ARG A 63 -23.33 -22.84 -16.29
CA ARG A 63 -22.24 -23.63 -16.89
C ARG A 63 -21.38 -22.82 -17.87
N GLN A 64 -21.97 -21.95 -18.68
CA GLN A 64 -21.21 -21.06 -19.57
C GLN A 64 -20.38 -20.03 -18.79
N ILE A 65 -20.90 -19.49 -17.70
CA ILE A 65 -20.16 -18.57 -16.82
C ILE A 65 -18.98 -19.29 -16.17
N ALA A 66 -19.21 -20.48 -15.60
CA ALA A 66 -18.16 -21.29 -14.98
C ALA A 66 -17.06 -21.67 -15.98
N GLN A 67 -17.42 -22.04 -17.21
CA GLN A 67 -16.47 -22.33 -18.29
C GLN A 67 -15.71 -21.08 -18.75
N GLY A 68 -16.38 -19.94 -18.86
CA GLY A 68 -15.75 -18.66 -19.21
C GLY A 68 -14.71 -18.23 -18.17
N LEU A 69 -15.02 -18.38 -16.88
CA LEU A 69 -14.10 -18.05 -15.79
C LEU A 69 -12.92 -19.02 -15.69
N THR A 70 -13.17 -20.33 -15.80
CA THR A 70 -12.10 -21.35 -15.81
C THR A 70 -11.16 -21.18 -17.01
N GLY A 71 -11.68 -20.79 -18.18
CA GLY A 71 -10.87 -20.47 -19.36
C GLY A 71 -10.16 -19.12 -19.33
N ALA A 72 -10.62 -18.17 -18.49
CA ALA A 72 -10.02 -16.85 -18.31
C ALA A 72 -8.90 -16.83 -17.27
N GLY A 73 -8.61 -17.95 -16.61
CA GLY A 73 -7.46 -18.09 -15.72
C GLY A 73 -6.15 -17.78 -16.45
N GLY A 74 -5.25 -17.09 -15.77
CA GLY A 74 -3.95 -16.66 -16.31
C GLY A 74 -2.83 -16.81 -15.29
N ASP A 75 -1.66 -16.25 -15.59
CA ASP A 75 -0.54 -16.23 -14.66
C ASP A 75 -0.94 -15.49 -13.37
N GLY A 76 -1.21 -16.29 -12.32
CA GLY A 76 -1.48 -15.84 -10.97
C GLY A 76 -2.93 -15.94 -10.45
N ILE A 77 -3.93 -16.14 -11.31
CA ILE A 77 -5.29 -16.41 -10.84
C ILE A 77 -5.81 -17.66 -11.53
N ALA A 78 -5.96 -18.72 -10.76
CA ALA A 78 -6.49 -20.00 -11.22
C ALA A 78 -7.95 -20.12 -10.81
N PHE A 79 -8.81 -20.45 -11.77
CA PHE A 79 -10.21 -20.75 -11.50
C PHE A 79 -10.42 -22.25 -11.67
N SER A 80 -11.09 -22.88 -10.71
CA SER A 80 -11.39 -24.31 -10.77
C SER A 80 -12.79 -24.59 -10.25
N ALA A 81 -13.45 -25.57 -10.87
CA ALA A 81 -14.78 -25.98 -10.45
C ALA A 81 -14.73 -26.65 -9.07
N VAL A 82 -15.69 -26.32 -8.22
CA VAL A 82 -15.85 -26.90 -6.88
C VAL A 82 -17.24 -27.53 -6.81
N ASP A 83 -17.31 -28.79 -6.42
CA ASP A 83 -18.58 -29.50 -6.22
C ASP A 83 -18.99 -29.59 -4.74
N THR A 84 -18.02 -29.44 -3.84
CA THR A 84 -18.22 -29.48 -2.39
C THR A 84 -18.84 -28.19 -1.88
N ASP A 85 -19.17 -28.19 -0.59
CA ASP A 85 -19.63 -26.98 0.11
C ASP A 85 -18.51 -25.91 0.11
N PRO A 86 -18.82 -24.61 -0.05
CA PRO A 86 -17.80 -23.55 -0.11
C PRO A 86 -16.92 -23.51 1.14
N GLU A 87 -17.49 -23.68 2.33
CA GLU A 87 -16.74 -23.69 3.59
C GLU A 87 -15.78 -24.89 3.64
N ALA A 88 -16.25 -26.08 3.28
CA ALA A 88 -15.40 -27.28 3.22
C ALA A 88 -14.30 -27.19 2.13
N ALA A 89 -14.55 -26.47 1.04
CA ALA A 89 -13.56 -26.23 0.00
C ALA A 89 -12.45 -25.29 0.48
N LEU A 90 -12.80 -24.24 1.23
CA LEU A 90 -11.83 -23.36 1.88
C LEU A 90 -11.03 -24.09 2.96
N ASP A 91 -11.70 -24.84 3.84
CA ASP A 91 -11.07 -25.63 4.91
C ASP A 91 -10.03 -26.65 4.39
N SER A 92 -10.15 -27.07 3.13
CA SER A 92 -9.18 -27.98 2.50
C SER A 92 -7.83 -27.31 2.18
N GLY A 93 -7.77 -25.98 2.20
CA GLY A 93 -6.61 -25.18 1.80
C GLY A 93 -6.30 -25.22 0.30
N ALA A 94 -7.18 -25.81 -0.51
CA ALA A 94 -7.01 -25.90 -1.96
C ALA A 94 -7.53 -24.66 -2.71
N TYR A 95 -8.32 -23.82 -2.05
CA TYR A 95 -8.95 -22.62 -2.60
C TYR A 95 -8.86 -21.48 -1.59
N ASP A 96 -8.57 -20.28 -2.07
CA ASP A 96 -8.43 -19.08 -1.22
C ASP A 96 -9.75 -18.29 -1.14
N ALA A 97 -10.61 -18.46 -2.14
CA ALA A 97 -11.96 -17.91 -2.20
C ALA A 97 -12.86 -18.78 -3.09
N VAL A 98 -14.18 -18.72 -2.89
CA VAL A 98 -15.18 -19.46 -3.68
C VAL A 98 -16.28 -18.51 -4.14
N ILE A 99 -16.50 -18.45 -5.45
CA ILE A 99 -17.65 -17.76 -6.06
C ILE A 99 -18.78 -18.79 -6.20
N VAL A 100 -19.93 -18.48 -5.62
CA VAL A 100 -21.13 -19.33 -5.67
C VAL A 100 -22.12 -18.74 -6.67
N LEU A 101 -22.50 -19.56 -7.66
CA LEU A 101 -23.60 -19.29 -8.57
C LEU A 101 -24.88 -19.85 -7.94
N PRO A 102 -25.78 -19.02 -7.37
CA PRO A 102 -26.91 -19.50 -6.59
C PRO A 102 -27.99 -20.16 -7.46
N ARG A 103 -28.82 -21.01 -6.83
CA ARG A 103 -30.01 -21.59 -7.48
C ARG A 103 -30.96 -20.49 -7.96
N GLY A 104 -31.45 -20.62 -9.18
CA GLY A 104 -32.35 -19.66 -9.81
C GLY A 104 -31.64 -18.49 -10.49
N LEU A 105 -30.30 -18.48 -10.56
CA LEU A 105 -29.52 -17.45 -11.25
C LEU A 105 -30.05 -17.23 -12.67
N SER A 106 -30.26 -18.33 -13.40
CA SER A 106 -30.74 -18.28 -14.78
C SER A 106 -32.14 -17.73 -14.89
N ASP A 107 -33.04 -18.15 -14.00
CA ASP A 107 -34.41 -17.66 -13.98
C ASP A 107 -34.45 -16.16 -13.67
N SER A 108 -33.61 -15.68 -12.75
CA SER A 108 -33.47 -14.24 -12.46
C SER A 108 -32.96 -13.45 -13.68
N VAL A 109 -31.95 -13.96 -14.38
CA VAL A 109 -31.41 -13.32 -15.59
C VAL A 109 -32.46 -13.30 -16.71
N LEU A 110 -33.16 -14.42 -16.93
CA LEU A 110 -34.18 -14.57 -17.98
C LEU A 110 -35.45 -13.75 -17.69
N SER A 111 -35.84 -13.62 -16.41
CA SER A 111 -37.02 -12.84 -15.98
C SER A 111 -36.75 -11.35 -15.83
N GLY A 112 -35.52 -10.89 -16.07
CA GLY A 112 -35.17 -9.48 -15.94
C GLY A 112 -34.93 -9.02 -14.50
N GLN A 113 -34.86 -9.94 -13.53
CA GLN A 113 -34.63 -9.63 -12.12
C GLN A 113 -33.14 -9.48 -11.78
N PRO A 114 -32.79 -8.72 -10.72
CA PRO A 114 -31.41 -8.64 -10.25
C PRO A 114 -30.88 -10.01 -9.82
N ALA A 115 -29.79 -10.46 -10.43
CA ALA A 115 -29.04 -11.63 -9.99
C ALA A 115 -27.98 -11.19 -8.95
N GLN A 116 -27.83 -11.97 -7.89
CA GLN A 116 -26.77 -11.79 -6.90
C GLN A 116 -25.80 -12.98 -7.00
N LEU A 117 -24.52 -12.71 -6.82
CA LEU A 117 -23.46 -13.71 -6.72
C LEU A 117 -22.91 -13.65 -5.31
N ASP A 118 -22.77 -14.80 -4.66
CA ASP A 118 -22.18 -14.87 -3.33
C ASP A 118 -20.70 -15.20 -3.46
N VAL A 119 -19.87 -14.51 -2.68
CA VAL A 119 -18.43 -14.77 -2.60
C VAL A 119 -18.11 -15.14 -1.16
N VAL A 120 -17.51 -16.31 -0.98
CA VAL A 120 -17.09 -16.84 0.32
C VAL A 120 -15.57 -16.90 0.30
N GLY A 121 -14.91 -16.23 1.24
CA GLY A 121 -13.46 -16.25 1.38
C GLY A 121 -13.03 -16.49 2.83
N GLU A 122 -11.77 -16.84 3.03
CA GLU A 122 -11.22 -16.94 4.38
C GLU A 122 -10.90 -15.56 4.96
N ALA A 123 -11.20 -15.35 6.24
CA ALA A 123 -10.87 -14.10 6.94
C ALA A 123 -9.35 -13.83 7.03
N THR A 124 -8.53 -14.86 6.84
CA THR A 124 -7.07 -14.82 6.86
C THR A 124 -6.44 -14.36 5.54
N ASP A 125 -7.18 -14.38 4.42
CA ASP A 125 -6.72 -13.90 3.12
C ASP A 125 -7.71 -12.90 2.47
N PRO A 126 -7.73 -11.65 2.97
CA PRO A 126 -8.63 -10.61 2.45
C PRO A 126 -8.29 -10.21 1.01
N LEU A 127 -7.09 -10.53 0.52
CA LEU A 127 -6.67 -10.16 -0.82
C LEU A 127 -7.27 -11.11 -1.84
N ALA A 128 -7.23 -12.43 -1.59
CA ALA A 128 -7.94 -13.43 -2.40
C ALA A 128 -9.45 -13.15 -2.47
N GLN A 129 -10.07 -12.80 -1.33
CA GLN A 129 -11.47 -12.40 -1.28
C GLN A 129 -11.75 -11.18 -2.17
N SER A 130 -10.92 -10.13 -2.08
CA SER A 130 -11.09 -8.91 -2.90
C SER A 130 -10.97 -9.16 -4.41
N VAL A 131 -10.11 -10.11 -4.80
CA VAL A 131 -9.95 -10.56 -6.19
C VAL A 131 -11.21 -11.30 -6.63
N ALA A 132 -11.69 -12.25 -5.84
CA ALA A 132 -12.91 -12.99 -6.13
C ALA A 132 -14.16 -12.08 -6.20
N GLU A 133 -14.28 -11.09 -5.32
CA GLU A 133 -15.33 -10.07 -5.36
C GLU A 133 -15.25 -9.20 -6.62
N SER A 134 -14.04 -8.78 -7.02
CA SER A 134 -13.84 -8.00 -8.25
C SER A 134 -14.21 -8.80 -9.49
N VAL A 135 -13.87 -10.09 -9.53
CA VAL A 135 -14.25 -11.01 -10.61
C VAL A 135 -15.76 -11.22 -10.63
N ALA A 136 -16.37 -11.51 -9.48
CA ALA A 136 -17.82 -11.66 -9.35
C ALA A 136 -18.58 -10.39 -9.77
N ALA A 137 -18.08 -9.21 -9.40
CA ALA A 137 -18.64 -7.93 -9.83
C ALA A 137 -18.55 -7.74 -11.35
N GLY A 138 -17.41 -8.13 -11.97
CA GLY A 138 -17.26 -8.13 -13.42
C GLY A 138 -18.24 -9.07 -14.13
N VAL A 139 -18.45 -10.28 -13.59
CA VAL A 139 -19.45 -11.23 -14.10
C VAL A 139 -20.87 -10.67 -13.95
N ALA A 140 -21.20 -10.11 -12.79
CA ALA A 140 -22.51 -9.49 -12.54
C ALA A 140 -22.77 -8.32 -13.51
N ALA A 141 -21.74 -7.51 -13.81
CA ALA A 141 -21.82 -6.45 -14.81
C ALA A 141 -22.06 -7.00 -16.23
N ASN A 142 -21.48 -8.14 -16.60
CA ASN A 142 -21.78 -8.81 -17.87
C ASN A 142 -23.21 -9.37 -17.91
N LEU A 143 -23.70 -9.94 -16.81
CA LEU A 143 -25.08 -10.43 -16.70
C LEU A 143 -26.12 -9.31 -16.79
N GLN A 144 -25.77 -8.09 -16.37
CA GLN A 144 -26.61 -6.91 -16.56
C GLN A 144 -26.91 -6.66 -18.04
N THR A 145 -25.93 -6.87 -18.93
CA THR A 145 -26.11 -6.73 -20.38
C THR A 145 -27.09 -7.78 -20.90
N ALA A 146 -26.93 -9.03 -20.48
CA ALA A 146 -27.85 -10.13 -20.82
C ALA A 146 -29.28 -9.86 -20.33
N ARG A 147 -29.42 -9.29 -19.12
CA ARG A 147 -30.71 -8.89 -18.54
C ARG A 147 -31.39 -7.78 -19.32
N VAL A 148 -30.65 -6.75 -19.74
CA VAL A 148 -31.18 -5.66 -20.57
C VAL A 148 -31.64 -6.21 -21.92
N THR A 149 -30.88 -7.13 -22.53
CA THR A 149 -31.31 -7.82 -23.75
C THR A 149 -32.54 -8.69 -23.53
N ALA A 150 -32.67 -9.38 -22.40
CA ALA A 150 -33.85 -10.17 -22.05
C ALA A 150 -35.13 -9.32 -21.97
N VAL A 151 -35.05 -8.20 -21.25
CA VAL A 151 -36.16 -7.24 -21.10
C VAL A 151 -36.50 -6.59 -22.44
N ALA A 152 -35.50 -6.23 -23.26
CA ALA A 152 -35.74 -5.67 -24.59
C ALA A 152 -36.36 -6.70 -25.56
N ALA A 153 -35.89 -7.94 -25.55
CA ALA A 153 -36.39 -9.02 -26.41
C ALA A 153 -37.83 -9.42 -26.06
N SER A 154 -38.16 -9.46 -24.76
CA SER A 154 -39.52 -9.69 -24.28
C SER A 154 -40.46 -8.54 -24.61
N ALA A 155 -40.01 -7.28 -24.52
CA ALA A 155 -40.80 -6.11 -24.88
C ALA A 155 -41.12 -6.01 -26.39
N VAL A 156 -40.25 -6.55 -27.25
CA VAL A 156 -40.39 -6.51 -28.72
C VAL A 156 -41.05 -7.79 -29.28
N GLY A 157 -41.37 -8.78 -28.45
CA GLY A 157 -42.08 -10.00 -28.86
C GLY A 157 -41.23 -10.96 -29.70
N VAL A 158 -39.93 -11.05 -29.41
CA VAL A 158 -39.01 -11.97 -30.11
C VAL A 158 -39.44 -13.42 -29.87
N PRO A 159 -39.58 -14.28 -30.90
CA PRO A 159 -40.10 -15.65 -30.78
C PRO A 159 -39.25 -16.59 -29.91
N ASP A 160 -37.97 -16.26 -29.70
CA ASP A 160 -37.05 -17.02 -28.85
C ASP A 160 -36.17 -16.05 -28.03
N PRO A 161 -36.69 -15.56 -26.89
CA PRO A 161 -35.93 -14.70 -25.98
C PRO A 161 -34.67 -15.39 -25.44
N GLY A 162 -34.71 -16.72 -25.26
CA GLY A 162 -33.59 -17.50 -24.74
C GLY A 162 -32.38 -17.45 -25.68
N ALA A 163 -32.59 -17.64 -26.98
CA ALA A 163 -31.50 -17.53 -27.97
C ALA A 163 -30.94 -16.11 -28.10
N ALA A 164 -31.76 -15.07 -27.93
CA ALA A 164 -31.30 -13.68 -27.95
C ALA A 164 -30.43 -13.35 -26.72
N ILE A 165 -30.81 -13.86 -25.55
CA ILE A 165 -30.07 -13.72 -24.30
C ILE A 165 -28.78 -14.51 -24.36
N GLN A 166 -28.81 -15.74 -24.87
CA GLN A 166 -27.62 -16.57 -25.01
C GLN A 166 -26.61 -15.95 -25.98
N ARG A 167 -27.07 -15.30 -27.06
CA ARG A 167 -26.20 -14.48 -27.94
C ARG A 167 -25.66 -13.24 -27.25
N ALA A 168 -26.41 -12.61 -26.35
CA ALA A 168 -25.91 -11.44 -25.60
C ALA A 168 -24.90 -11.82 -24.51
N VAL A 169 -25.04 -13.00 -23.90
CA VAL A 169 -24.08 -13.56 -22.92
C VAL A 169 -22.79 -14.01 -23.61
N THR A 170 -22.89 -14.56 -24.83
CA THR A 170 -21.75 -15.05 -25.61
C THR A 170 -21.13 -14.01 -26.54
N ALA A 171 -21.82 -12.88 -26.75
CA ALA A 171 -21.27 -11.77 -27.52
C ALA A 171 -20.07 -11.18 -26.77
N PRO A 172 -18.94 -10.92 -27.46
CA PRO A 172 -17.85 -10.19 -26.85
C PRO A 172 -18.36 -8.83 -26.36
N PRO A 173 -17.93 -8.38 -25.17
CA PRO A 173 -18.38 -7.11 -24.61
C PRO A 173 -18.15 -5.98 -25.63
N PRO A 174 -19.13 -5.07 -25.82
CA PRO A 174 -19.06 -4.03 -26.84
C PRO A 174 -17.94 -3.02 -26.61
N LEU A 175 -17.35 -3.04 -25.41
CA LEU A 175 -16.17 -2.30 -25.03
C LEU A 175 -15.12 -3.30 -24.54
N THR A 176 -14.16 -3.63 -25.39
CA THR A 176 -12.91 -4.23 -24.95
C THR A 176 -12.00 -3.11 -24.49
N VAL A 177 -11.77 -3.01 -23.18
CA VAL A 177 -10.66 -2.20 -22.68
C VAL A 177 -9.39 -2.93 -23.11
N GLU A 178 -8.68 -2.39 -24.11
CA GLU A 178 -7.26 -2.72 -24.23
C GLU A 178 -6.62 -2.26 -22.92
N GLN A 179 -6.35 -3.22 -22.03
CA GLN A 179 -5.40 -3.00 -20.98
C GLN A 179 -4.07 -2.79 -21.70
N GLY A 180 -3.76 -1.54 -22.06
CA GLY A 180 -2.41 -1.18 -22.44
C GLY A 180 -1.51 -1.71 -21.34
N GLU A 181 -0.44 -2.44 -21.70
CA GLU A 181 0.57 -2.85 -20.75
C GLU A 181 0.92 -1.62 -19.90
N VAL A 182 0.47 -1.60 -18.65
CA VAL A 182 0.96 -0.64 -17.69
C VAL A 182 2.43 -0.99 -17.58
N THR A 183 3.27 -0.21 -18.24
CA THR A 183 4.71 -0.41 -18.30
C THR A 183 5.22 -0.07 -16.91
N GLY A 184 5.19 -1.07 -16.03
CA GLY A 184 5.40 -0.91 -14.61
C GLY A 184 4.97 -2.18 -13.89
N THR A 185 5.92 -3.06 -13.61
CA THR A 185 5.72 -4.16 -12.67
C THR A 185 5.30 -3.53 -11.33
N PHE A 186 4.07 -3.76 -10.88
CA PHE A 186 3.68 -3.44 -9.50
C PHE A 186 4.61 -4.22 -8.58
N SER A 187 5.55 -3.48 -7.98
CA SER A 187 6.50 -4.05 -7.03
C SER A 187 5.99 -3.71 -5.65
N VAL A 188 5.70 -4.75 -4.85
CA VAL A 188 5.42 -4.62 -3.42
C VAL A 188 6.51 -3.78 -2.75
N MET A 189 7.76 -3.85 -3.23
CA MET A 189 8.85 -2.99 -2.78
C MET A 189 8.67 -1.53 -3.16
N ALA A 190 8.30 -1.24 -4.41
CA ALA A 190 8.06 0.14 -4.84
C ALA A 190 6.93 0.81 -4.05
N TYR A 191 5.96 0.02 -3.55
CA TYR A 191 4.89 0.53 -2.69
C TYR A 191 5.31 0.70 -1.21
N PHE A 192 5.83 -0.37 -0.58
CA PHE A 192 6.07 -0.35 0.87
C PHE A 192 7.38 0.32 1.27
N ALA A 193 8.43 0.23 0.44
CA ALA A 193 9.76 0.71 0.83
C ALA A 193 9.80 2.22 1.11
N PRO A 194 9.17 3.11 0.30
CA PRO A 194 9.10 4.54 0.61
C PRO A 194 8.43 4.82 1.95
N GLY A 195 7.26 4.21 2.20
CA GLY A 195 6.49 4.47 3.42
C GLY A 195 7.20 3.97 4.69
N VAL A 196 7.81 2.78 4.63
CA VAL A 196 8.62 2.28 5.75
C VAL A 196 9.86 3.14 5.96
N ALA A 197 10.53 3.57 4.89
CA ALA A 197 11.68 4.46 4.99
C ALA A 197 11.32 5.80 5.65
N MET A 198 10.16 6.37 5.30
CA MET A 198 9.66 7.58 5.93
C MET A 198 9.28 7.36 7.41
N LEU A 199 8.73 6.20 7.78
CA LEU A 199 8.52 5.86 9.19
C LEU A 199 9.83 5.87 9.98
N PHE A 200 10.91 5.27 9.44
CA PHE A 200 12.22 5.33 10.06
C PHE A 200 12.81 6.74 10.12
N LEU A 201 12.51 7.56 9.12
CA LEU A 201 12.93 8.95 9.07
C LEU A 201 12.42 9.77 10.27
N PHE A 202 11.22 9.49 10.78
CA PHE A 202 10.72 10.07 12.04
C PHE A 202 11.61 9.73 13.23
N PHE A 203 12.10 8.49 13.34
CA PHE A 203 12.96 8.09 14.46
C PHE A 203 14.36 8.70 14.35
N ILE A 204 14.93 8.74 13.14
CA ILE A 204 16.25 9.36 12.89
C ILE A 204 16.24 10.84 13.25
N ILE A 205 15.24 11.56 12.72
CA ILE A 205 15.10 12.99 12.94
C ILE A 205 14.69 13.29 14.38
N GLY A 206 13.82 12.44 14.96
CA GLY A 206 13.41 12.50 16.36
C GLY A 206 14.59 12.42 17.33
N ASN A 207 15.51 11.46 17.14
CA ASN A 207 16.73 11.34 17.94
C ASN A 207 17.59 12.62 17.84
N GLY A 208 17.73 13.16 16.63
CA GLY A 208 18.46 14.41 16.40
C GLY A 208 17.86 15.61 17.15
N ALA A 209 16.53 15.73 17.14
CA ALA A 209 15.81 16.77 17.85
C ALA A 209 15.96 16.63 19.37
N ARG A 210 15.89 15.40 19.91
CA ARG A 210 16.06 15.11 21.34
C ARG A 210 17.42 15.48 21.90
N SER A 211 18.46 15.56 21.05
CA SER A 211 19.78 16.03 21.48
C SER A 211 19.74 17.39 22.20
N ILE A 212 18.73 18.23 21.92
CA ILE A 212 18.55 19.52 22.61
C ILE A 212 18.10 19.31 24.08
N ILE A 213 17.22 18.33 24.32
CA ILE A 213 16.74 17.98 25.67
C ILE A 213 17.88 17.35 26.46
N GLU A 214 18.61 16.42 25.84
CA GLU A 214 19.77 15.73 26.42
C GLU A 214 20.86 16.75 26.80
N GLU A 215 21.24 17.64 25.89
CA GLU A 215 22.27 18.65 26.18
C GLU A 215 21.85 19.67 27.25
N ARG A 216 20.55 19.96 27.36
CA ARG A 216 20.02 20.77 28.46
C ARG A 216 20.18 20.04 29.79
N ARG A 217 19.89 18.75 29.83
CA ARG A 217 19.99 17.90 31.02
C ARG A 217 21.43 17.69 31.46
N GLU A 218 22.34 17.47 30.51
CA GLU A 218 23.78 17.28 30.77
C GLU A 218 24.53 18.59 31.08
N GLY A 219 23.87 19.74 30.93
CA GLY A 219 24.49 21.05 31.14
C GLY A 219 25.49 21.45 30.04
N THR A 220 25.51 20.74 28.91
CA THR A 220 26.34 21.09 27.75
C THR A 220 25.74 22.25 26.95
N LEU A 221 24.41 22.37 26.90
CA LEU A 221 23.73 23.48 26.23
C LEU A 221 24.07 24.86 26.86
N PRO A 222 24.01 25.06 28.19
CA PRO A 222 24.50 26.29 28.83
C PRO A 222 25.97 26.60 28.52
N ARG A 223 26.85 25.58 28.44
CA ARG A 223 28.26 25.77 28.10
C ARG A 223 28.45 26.26 26.66
N ILE A 224 27.68 25.73 25.71
CA ILE A 224 27.69 26.19 24.33
C ILE A 224 27.19 27.63 24.24
N LEU A 225 26.14 27.98 24.98
CA LEU A 225 25.57 29.34 25.01
C LEU A 225 26.44 30.36 25.75
N ALA A 226 27.40 29.92 26.56
CA ALA A 226 28.39 30.79 27.20
C ALA A 226 29.54 31.18 26.25
N ALA A 227 29.73 30.45 25.15
CA ALA A 227 30.65 30.84 24.08
C ALA A 227 30.04 31.98 23.23
N PRO A 228 30.83 32.74 22.43
CA PRO A 228 30.34 33.83 21.58
C PRO A 228 29.56 33.32 20.34
N VAL A 229 28.52 32.51 20.57
CA VAL A 229 27.63 31.91 19.58
C VAL A 229 26.19 32.21 19.95
N SER A 230 25.41 32.68 18.97
CA SER A 230 23.99 32.96 19.19
C SER A 230 23.19 31.66 19.32
N ALA A 231 22.15 31.67 20.16
CA ALA A 231 21.23 30.53 20.33
C ALA A 231 20.60 30.09 18.99
N GLY A 232 20.27 31.05 18.11
CA GLY A 232 19.77 30.75 16.76
C GLY A 232 20.78 30.01 15.89
N SER A 233 22.09 30.30 16.02
CA SER A 233 23.13 29.55 15.30
C SER A 233 23.24 28.11 15.79
N VAL A 234 23.02 27.87 17.10
CA VAL A 234 23.02 26.53 17.69
C VAL A 234 21.84 25.72 17.19
N LEU A 235 20.64 26.31 17.24
CA LEU A 235 19.41 25.65 16.78
C LEU A 235 19.50 25.33 15.28
N LEU A 236 19.84 26.33 14.45
CA LEU A 236 19.99 26.13 13.01
C LEU A 236 21.07 25.10 12.67
N GLY A 237 22.22 25.13 13.37
CA GLY A 237 23.30 24.18 13.14
C GLY A 237 22.86 22.74 13.43
N LYS A 238 22.12 22.53 14.52
CA LYS A 238 21.55 21.22 14.85
C LYS A 238 20.52 20.79 13.82
N THR A 239 19.56 21.66 13.48
CA THR A 239 18.53 21.36 12.49
C THR A 239 19.15 21.00 11.13
N VAL A 240 20.12 21.78 10.65
CA VAL A 240 20.83 21.48 9.39
C VAL A 240 21.55 20.13 9.48
N GLY A 241 22.19 19.81 10.61
CA GLY A 241 22.82 18.51 10.80
C GLY A 241 21.84 17.35 10.68
N VAL A 242 20.67 17.48 11.32
CA VAL A 242 19.60 16.46 11.27
C VAL A 242 19.00 16.34 9.87
N LEU A 243 18.78 17.46 9.17
CA LEU A 243 18.29 17.46 7.79
C LEU A 243 19.27 16.74 6.85
N ILE A 244 20.57 17.00 6.97
CA ILE A 244 21.59 16.32 6.15
C ILE A 244 21.57 14.82 6.42
N VAL A 245 21.53 14.39 7.69
CA VAL A 245 21.44 12.96 8.04
C VAL A 245 20.17 12.35 7.44
N GLY A 246 19.02 13.02 7.55
CA GLY A 246 17.76 12.55 6.98
C GLY A 246 17.80 12.37 5.46
N VAL A 247 18.30 13.38 4.72
CA VAL A 247 18.44 13.32 3.25
C VAL A 247 19.39 12.21 2.83
N VAL A 248 20.56 12.10 3.48
CA VAL A 248 21.54 11.04 3.19
C VAL A 248 20.93 9.66 3.45
N SER A 249 20.24 9.50 4.57
CA SER A 249 19.60 8.23 4.93
C SER A 249 18.54 7.81 3.92
N MET A 250 17.63 8.72 3.56
CA MET A 250 16.55 8.43 2.63
C MET A 250 17.07 8.19 1.21
N THR A 251 18.09 8.93 0.79
CA THR A 251 18.77 8.73 -0.50
C THR A 251 19.45 7.36 -0.53
N LEU A 252 20.07 6.93 0.56
CA LEU A 252 20.69 5.61 0.65
C LEU A 252 19.66 4.49 0.55
N VAL A 253 18.50 4.61 1.20
CA VAL A 253 17.39 3.65 1.04
C VAL A 253 16.89 3.62 -0.40
N TRP A 254 16.70 4.78 -1.02
CA TRP A 254 16.32 4.85 -2.43
C TRP A 254 17.33 4.16 -3.34
N LEU A 255 18.64 4.42 -3.16
CA LEU A 255 19.69 3.78 -3.96
C LEU A 255 19.77 2.27 -3.74
N VAL A 256 19.63 1.79 -2.50
CA VAL A 256 19.67 0.36 -2.18
C VAL A 256 18.46 -0.36 -2.76
N THR A 257 17.27 0.23 -2.68
CA THR A 257 16.05 -0.36 -3.26
C THR A 257 16.08 -0.33 -4.78
N TRP A 258 16.61 0.73 -5.38
CA TRP A 258 16.78 0.83 -6.83
C TRP A 258 17.83 -0.15 -7.38
N LEU A 259 19.06 -0.13 -6.84
CA LEU A 259 20.18 -0.96 -7.32
C LEU A 259 20.07 -2.43 -6.90
N GLY A 260 19.57 -2.70 -5.69
CA GLY A 260 19.51 -4.04 -5.13
C GLY A 260 18.30 -4.85 -5.61
N PHE A 261 17.18 -4.18 -5.95
CA PHE A 261 15.91 -4.83 -6.24
C PHE A 261 15.23 -4.33 -7.52
N GLY A 262 15.84 -3.40 -8.25
CA GLY A 262 15.25 -2.83 -9.45
C GLY A 262 14.01 -1.98 -9.20
N ALA A 263 13.79 -1.49 -7.97
CA ALA A 263 12.62 -0.69 -7.65
C ALA A 263 12.66 0.65 -8.41
N TYR A 264 11.67 0.89 -9.26
CA TYR A 264 11.53 2.16 -9.98
C TYR A 264 10.67 3.14 -9.18
N TRP A 265 11.29 4.23 -8.72
CA TRP A 265 10.61 5.28 -7.95
C TRP A 265 10.14 6.46 -8.80
N GLY A 266 10.48 6.48 -10.10
CA GLY A 266 10.20 7.59 -11.01
C GLY A 266 11.46 8.37 -11.41
N ASP A 267 11.25 9.61 -11.84
CA ASP A 267 12.33 10.52 -12.25
C ASP A 267 13.28 10.82 -11.07
N PRO A 268 14.61 10.62 -11.23
CA PRO A 268 15.57 10.81 -10.14
C PRO A 268 15.57 12.20 -9.49
N ILE A 269 15.30 13.27 -10.28
CA ILE A 269 15.26 14.63 -9.76
C ILE A 269 13.98 14.83 -8.95
N GLY A 270 12.84 14.36 -9.48
CA GLY A 270 11.57 14.36 -8.77
C GLY A 270 11.65 13.63 -7.43
N VAL A 271 12.21 12.42 -7.42
CA VAL A 271 12.41 11.63 -6.19
C VAL A 271 13.27 12.39 -5.19
N PHE A 272 14.41 12.95 -5.61
CA PHE A 272 15.28 13.70 -4.70
C PHE A 272 14.59 14.93 -4.11
N LEU A 273 13.80 15.67 -4.89
CA LEU A 273 13.02 16.81 -4.38
C LEU A 273 11.97 16.39 -3.35
N VAL A 274 11.28 15.28 -3.59
CA VAL A 274 10.31 14.71 -2.64
C VAL A 274 11.02 14.29 -1.35
N ILE A 275 12.19 13.66 -1.45
CA ILE A 275 13.01 13.31 -0.28
C ILE A 275 13.33 14.54 0.55
N VAL A 276 13.82 15.62 -0.07
CA VAL A 276 14.15 16.86 0.65
C VAL A 276 12.91 17.47 1.30
N ALA A 277 11.79 17.53 0.59
CA ALA A 277 10.53 18.06 1.12
C ALA A 277 10.02 17.24 2.32
N ALA A 278 10.02 15.91 2.21
CA ALA A 278 9.61 15.00 3.28
C ALA A 278 10.51 15.14 4.52
N VAL A 279 11.83 15.19 4.33
CA VAL A 279 12.80 15.39 5.41
C VAL A 279 12.57 16.71 6.13
N VAL A 280 12.29 17.80 5.40
CA VAL A 280 11.98 19.11 5.98
C VAL A 280 10.67 19.07 6.77
N ALA A 281 9.62 18.45 6.22
CA ALA A 281 8.33 18.32 6.89
C ALA A 281 8.45 17.53 8.21
N ILE A 282 9.11 16.37 8.16
CA ILE A 282 9.32 15.50 9.32
C ILE A 282 10.21 16.18 10.36
N ALA A 283 11.23 16.95 9.95
CA ALA A 283 12.04 17.78 10.84
C ALA A 283 11.22 18.85 11.56
N GLY A 284 10.33 19.54 10.85
CA GLY A 284 9.41 20.50 11.46
C GLY A 284 8.53 19.86 12.52
N ILE A 285 7.91 18.72 12.21
CA ILE A 285 7.06 17.96 13.14
C ILE A 285 7.87 17.47 14.35
N SER A 286 9.05 16.91 14.12
CA SER A 286 9.90 16.37 15.19
C SER A 286 10.42 17.45 16.13
N LEU A 287 10.76 18.64 15.60
CA LEU A 287 11.13 19.80 16.41
C LEU A 287 9.96 20.32 17.23
N LEU A 288 8.75 20.35 16.66
CA LEU A 288 7.53 20.72 17.39
C LEU A 288 7.27 19.75 18.55
N ILE A 289 7.33 18.44 18.30
CA ILE A 289 7.18 17.40 19.33
C ILE A 289 8.21 17.58 20.44
N THR A 290 9.48 17.78 20.07
CA THR A 290 10.58 17.95 21.02
C THR A 290 10.41 19.23 21.86
N GLY A 291 9.92 20.32 21.26
CA GLY A 291 9.65 21.56 21.97
C GLY A 291 8.52 21.46 23.01
N LEU A 292 7.57 20.54 22.80
CA LEU A 292 6.46 20.26 23.72
C LEU A 292 6.84 19.23 24.81
N ALA A 293 7.82 18.37 24.53
CA ALA A 293 8.26 17.32 25.45
C ALA A 293 9.10 17.87 26.60
N ARG A 294 8.89 17.32 27.81
CA ARG A 294 9.65 17.66 29.02
C ARG A 294 10.80 16.69 29.29
N THR A 295 10.71 15.48 28.78
CA THR A 295 11.72 14.41 28.94
C THR A 295 12.02 13.76 27.60
N GLU A 296 13.19 13.13 27.49
CA GLU A 296 13.58 12.32 26.33
C GLU A 296 12.53 11.25 26.05
N ASN A 297 12.18 10.43 27.05
CA ASN A 297 11.15 9.40 26.92
C ASN A 297 9.78 9.93 26.46
N GLN A 298 9.39 11.15 26.85
CA GLN A 298 8.15 11.76 26.37
C GLN A 298 8.24 12.14 24.88
N ALA A 299 9.39 12.67 24.46
CA ALA A 299 9.64 12.93 23.03
C ALA A 299 9.63 11.61 22.24
N ASP A 300 10.24 10.55 22.77
CA ASP A 300 10.21 9.19 22.19
C ASP A 300 8.80 8.68 21.93
N ALA A 301 7.98 8.68 22.97
CA ALA A 301 6.61 8.21 22.88
C ALA A 301 5.79 9.04 21.88
N LEU A 302 5.90 10.37 21.93
CA LEU A 302 5.17 11.26 21.02
C LEU A 302 5.63 11.11 19.57
N THR A 303 6.95 11.02 19.31
CA THR A 303 7.46 10.74 17.95
C THR A 303 6.90 9.43 17.44
N THR A 304 6.90 8.37 18.26
CA THR A 304 6.40 7.04 17.87
C THR A 304 4.91 7.08 17.53
N ILE A 305 4.09 7.72 18.37
CA ILE A 305 2.65 7.86 18.15
C ILE A 305 2.38 8.61 16.84
N VAL A 306 3.01 9.77 16.65
CA VAL A 306 2.81 10.59 15.45
C VAL A 306 3.28 9.86 14.19
N ALA A 307 4.45 9.22 14.25
CA ALA A 307 5.00 8.49 13.11
C ALA A 307 4.10 7.32 12.68
N LEU A 308 3.58 6.54 13.64
CA LEU A 308 2.65 5.44 13.36
C LEU A 308 1.31 5.94 12.82
N LEU A 309 0.74 6.99 13.42
CA LEU A 309 -0.50 7.59 12.93
C LEU A 309 -0.34 8.10 11.49
N PHE A 310 0.79 8.71 11.17
CA PHE A 310 1.04 9.23 9.83
C PHE A 310 1.36 8.12 8.82
N ALA A 311 2.00 7.03 9.24
CA ALA A 311 2.18 5.86 8.39
C ALA A 311 0.84 5.17 8.07
N VAL A 312 -0.05 5.04 9.04
CA VAL A 312 -1.40 4.49 8.83
C VAL A 312 -2.23 5.43 7.95
N ALA A 313 -2.30 6.72 8.30
CA ALA A 313 -3.08 7.70 7.57
C ALA A 313 -2.54 7.90 6.15
N GLY A 314 -1.22 7.98 5.95
CA GLY A 314 -0.56 8.09 4.64
C GLY A 314 -0.72 6.86 3.75
N GLY A 315 -1.25 5.75 4.27
CA GLY A 315 -1.49 4.54 3.49
C GLY A 315 -0.27 3.64 3.34
N THR A 316 0.81 3.86 4.11
CA THR A 316 1.99 2.99 4.11
C THR A 316 1.64 1.53 4.38
N PHE A 317 0.66 1.27 5.26
CA PHE A 317 0.25 -0.09 5.64
C PHE A 317 -1.04 -0.56 4.95
N PHE A 318 -1.88 0.35 4.48
CA PHE A 318 -3.22 0.04 3.97
C PHE A 318 -3.42 0.64 2.58
N TYR A 319 -3.47 -0.22 1.57
CA TYR A 319 -3.87 0.15 0.22
C TYR A 319 -5.36 0.52 0.18
N GLY A 320 -5.74 1.51 -0.63
CA GLY A 320 -7.15 1.75 -0.97
C GLY A 320 -8.05 2.34 0.14
N ALA A 321 -7.49 2.82 1.27
CA ALA A 321 -8.32 3.42 2.32
C ALA A 321 -9.22 4.55 1.78
N SER A 322 -10.53 4.40 2.01
CA SER A 322 -11.58 5.29 1.52
C SER A 322 -12.17 6.16 2.63
N GLY A 323 -12.94 7.19 2.25
CA GLY A 323 -13.60 8.08 3.21
C GLY A 323 -12.64 8.97 3.99
N VAL A 324 -12.80 9.04 5.32
CA VAL A 324 -12.06 9.97 6.20
C VAL A 324 -10.54 9.76 6.10
N LEU A 325 -10.07 8.52 5.92
CA LEU A 325 -8.65 8.23 5.82
C LEU A 325 -8.02 8.81 4.54
N SER A 326 -8.78 8.87 3.43
CA SER A 326 -8.33 9.51 2.19
C SER A 326 -8.09 11.01 2.36
N ASN A 327 -8.90 11.68 3.18
CA ASN A 327 -8.71 13.11 3.45
C ASN A 327 -7.51 13.35 4.37
N LEU A 328 -7.24 12.42 5.30
CA LEU A 328 -6.11 12.52 6.22
C LEU A 328 -4.75 12.33 5.52
N ARG A 329 -4.70 11.58 4.40
CA ARG A 329 -3.49 11.44 3.55
C ARG A 329 -2.91 12.77 3.09
N LEU A 330 -3.75 13.78 2.83
CA LEU A 330 -3.28 15.09 2.36
C LEU A 330 -2.52 15.88 3.44
N PHE A 331 -2.64 15.47 4.70
CA PHE A 331 -1.99 16.12 5.84
C PHE A 331 -0.77 15.34 6.35
N THR A 332 -0.45 14.19 5.75
CA THR A 332 0.72 13.39 6.12
C THR A 332 1.87 13.64 5.14
N PRO A 333 3.13 13.67 5.61
CA PRO A 333 4.30 13.71 4.73
C PRO A 333 4.49 12.43 3.91
N ASN A 334 3.82 11.34 4.31
CA ASN A 334 3.87 10.01 3.71
C ASN A 334 2.70 9.78 2.76
#